data_AF-A0A4Q2YA70-F1
#
_entry.id   AF-A0A4Q2YA70-F1
#
_cell.length_a   1.000
_cell.length_b   1.000
_cell.length_c   1.000
_cell.angle_alpha   90.00
_cell.angle_beta   90.00
_cell.angle_gamma   90.00
#
_symmetry.space_group_name_H-M   'P 1'
#
loop_
_entity.id
_entity.type
_entity.pdbx_description
1 polymer ?
#
loop_
_entity_poly.entity_id
_entity_poly.type
_entity_poly.pdbx_seq_one_letter_code
_entity_poly.pdbx_strand_id
1 'polypeptide(L)' 'MNPYLAEFVGTAILILLGNGVVANVVLNRSKGQNGGWMVITVGWGLAVAMAVYAVGRISGAHLNPAVTIGLASI' A
#
# COMPACT_ATOMS: atom_id res chain seq x y z
N MET A 1 -6.54 11.08 15.81
CA MET A 1 -7.02 10.97 14.40
C MET A 1 -8.10 9.90 14.38
N ASN A 2 -9.21 10.11 13.65
CA ASN A 2 -10.30 9.14 13.58
C ASN A 2 -9.80 7.85 12.87
N PRO A 3 -10.11 6.63 13.36
CA PRO A 3 -9.74 5.36 12.70
C PRO A 3 -10.09 5.31 11.21
N TYR A 4 -11.25 5.82 10.79
CA TYR A 4 -11.65 5.86 9.38
C TYR A 4 -10.72 6.74 8.54
N LEU A 5 -10.29 7.88 9.08
CA LEU A 5 -9.33 8.75 8.40
C LEU A 5 -7.94 8.12 8.34
N ALA A 6 -7.55 7.38 9.38
CA ALA A 6 -6.32 6.59 9.37
C ALA A 6 -6.35 5.50 8.29
N GLU A 7 -7.43 4.73 8.17
CA GLU A 7 -7.59 3.73 7.11
C GLU A 7 -7.56 4.36 5.71
N PHE A 8 -8.21 5.52 5.53
CA PHE A 8 -8.15 6.27 4.28
C PHE A 8 -6.73 6.71 3.92
N VAL A 9 -6.03 7.36 4.86
CA VAL A 9 -4.66 7.85 4.65
C VAL A 9 -3.69 6.69 4.41
N GLY A 10 -3.79 5.62 5.21
CA GLY A 10 -2.95 4.44 5.03
C GLY A 10 -3.17 3.76 3.67
N THR A 11 -4.43 3.61 3.25
CA THR A 11 -4.76 3.05 1.94
C THR A 11 -4.27 3.96 0.81
N ALA A 12 -4.37 5.29 0.97
CA ALA A 12 -3.83 6.24 0.00
C ALA A 12 -2.30 6.10 -0.13
N ILE A 13 -1.56 5.93 0.96
CA ILE A 13 -0.11 5.67 0.93
C ILE A 13 0.18 4.36 0.19
N LEU A 14 -0.51 3.28 0.56
CA LEU A 14 -0.36 1.96 -0.07
C LEU A 14 -0.56 2.04 -1.59
N ILE A 15 -1.66 2.64 -2.03
CA ILE A 15 -2.01 2.72 -3.46
C ILE A 15 -1.08 3.68 -4.21
N LEU A 16 -0.73 4.83 -3.62
CA LEU A 16 0.17 5.79 -4.26
C LEU A 16 1.55 5.17 -4.52
N LEU A 17 2.11 4.48 -3.53
CA LEU A 17 3.42 3.86 -3.65
C LEU A 17 3.38 2.57 -4.47
N GLY A 18 2.39 1.71 -4.25
CA GLY A 18 2.20 0.45 -4.97
C GLY A 18 1.93 0.65 -6.46
N ASN A 19 0.98 1.52 -6.82
CA ASN A 19 0.76 1.87 -8.23
C ASN A 19 1.91 2.72 -8.78
N GLY A 20 2.59 3.51 -7.94
CA GLY A 20 3.78 4.25 -8.32
C GLY A 20 4.92 3.36 -8.82
N VAL A 21 5.19 2.23 -8.15
CA VAL A 21 6.21 1.28 -8.64
C VAL A 21 5.78 0.60 -9.94
N VAL A 22 4.49 0.28 -10.09
CA VAL A 22 3.96 -0.28 -11.36
C VAL A 22 4.12 0.73 -12.49
N ALA A 23 3.74 1.99 -12.26
CA ALA A 23 3.93 3.08 -13.22
C ALA A 23 5.41 3.27 -13.57
N ASN A 24 6.31 3.21 -12.58
CA ASN A 24 7.75 3.29 -12.80
C ASN A 24 8.28 2.13 -13.66
N VAL A 25 7.70 0.93 -13.61
CA VAL A 25 8.18 -0.22 -14.39
C VAL A 25 7.52 -0.35 -15.76
N VAL A 26 6.24 0.03 -15.88
CA VAL A 26 5.42 -0.24 -17.06
C VAL A 26 5.30 0.96 -18.01
N LEU A 27 5.34 2.20 -17.51
CA LEU A 27 5.20 3.36 -18.38
C LEU A 27 6.43 3.58 -19.25
N ASN A 28 6.19 3.97 -20.50
CA ASN A 28 7.26 4.38 -21.39
C ASN A 28 7.97 5.63 -20.85
N ARG A 29 9.30 5.67 -21.00
CA ARG A 29 10.15 6.80 -20.58
C ARG A 29 10.22 7.03 -19.07
N SER A 30 9.81 6.07 -18.25
CA SER A 30 10.17 6.06 -16.83
C SER A 30 11.63 5.59 -16.68
N LYS A 31 12.29 6.02 -15.60
CA LYS A 31 13.67 5.57 -15.32
C LYS A 31 13.77 4.11 -14.88
N GLY A 32 12.67 3.52 -14.42
CA GLY A 32 12.58 2.11 -14.06
C GLY A 32 11.93 1.22 -15.12
N GLN A 33 11.70 1.73 -16.34
CA GLN A 33 11.03 0.97 -17.39
C GLN A 33 11.72 -0.38 -17.61
N ASN A 34 10.92 -1.46 -17.72
CA ASN A 34 11.41 -2.83 -17.83
C ASN A 34 12.24 -3.33 -16.62
N GLY A 35 12.09 -2.71 -15.44
CA GLY A 35 12.71 -3.18 -14.19
C GLY A 35 12.23 -4.56 -13.70
N GLY A 36 11.18 -5.11 -14.31
CA GLY A 36 10.71 -6.47 -14.07
C GLY A 36 9.89 -6.65 -12.78
N TRP A 37 9.44 -7.88 -12.58
CA TRP A 37 8.48 -8.21 -11.51
C TRP A 37 9.05 -8.04 -10.10
N MET A 38 10.36 -8.26 -9.91
CA MET A 38 11.01 -8.14 -8.60
C MET A 38 10.96 -6.71 -8.04
N VAL A 39 11.14 -5.70 -8.91
CA VAL A 39 11.01 -4.29 -8.51
C VAL A 39 9.58 -3.99 -8.07
N ILE A 40 8.59 -4.50 -8.81
CA ILE A 40 7.17 -4.33 -8.48
C ILE A 40 6.83 -5.00 -7.14
N THR A 41 7.21 -6.27 -6.94
CA THR A 41 6.84 -7.00 -5.73
C THR A 41 7.49 -6.42 -4.47
N VAL A 42 8.78 -6.05 -4.54
CA VAL A 42 9.46 -5.37 -3.44
C VAL A 42 8.84 -3.99 -3.17
N GLY A 43 8.53 -3.22 -4.22
CA GLY A 43 7.89 -1.92 -4.08
C GLY A 43 6.52 -1.98 -3.41
N TRP A 44 5.68 -2.97 -3.77
CA TRP A 44 4.40 -3.22 -3.09
C TRP A 44 4.57 -3.64 -1.64
N GLY A 45 5.53 -4.53 -1.35
CA GLY A 45 5.82 -4.96 0.03
C GLY A 45 6.22 -3.80 0.93
N LEU A 46 7.10 -2.91 0.42
CA LEU A 46 7.50 -1.70 1.13
C LEU A 46 6.33 -0.70 1.27
N ALA A 47 5.48 -0.56 0.25
CA ALA A 47 4.30 0.31 0.31
C ALA A 47 3.35 -0.09 1.45
N VAL A 48 3.06 -1.39 1.59
CA VAL A 48 2.26 -1.92 2.70
C VAL A 48 2.92 -1.64 4.04
N ALA A 49 4.22 -1.94 4.18
CA ALA A 49 4.95 -1.72 5.43
C ALA A 49 4.92 -0.25 5.87
N MET A 50 5.15 0.68 4.94
CA MET A 50 5.10 2.11 5.21
C MET A 50 3.70 2.57 5.64
N ALA A 51 2.65 2.10 4.97
CA ALA A 51 1.28 2.42 5.33
C ALA A 51 0.92 1.88 6.74
N VAL A 52 1.32 0.64 7.06
CA VAL A 52 1.13 0.04 8.39
C VAL A 52 1.85 0.84 9.47
N TYR A 53 3.11 1.22 9.25
CA TYR A 53 3.84 2.05 10.21
C TYR A 53 3.23 3.45 10.39
N ALA A 54 2.64 4.02 9.34
CA ALA A 54 2.03 5.34 9.40
C ALA A 54 0.74 5.37 10.24
N VAL A 55 -0.12 4.34 10.14
CA VAL A 55 -1.47 4.41 10.73
C VAL A 55 -1.83 3.27 11.70
N GLY A 56 -0.93 2.29 11.89
CA GLY A 56 -1.19 1.08 12.68
C GLY A 56 -1.60 1.34 14.12
N ARG A 57 -0.98 2.31 14.80
CA ARG A 57 -1.32 2.68 16.19
C ARG A 57 -2.67 3.39 16.34
N ILE A 58 -3.31 3.76 15.24
CA ILE A 58 -4.53 4.59 15.22
C ILE A 58 -5.75 3.75 14.83
N SER A 59 -5.62 2.88 13.83
CA SER A 59 -6.72 2.12 13.24
C SER A 59 -6.57 0.60 13.32
N GLY A 60 -5.40 0.09 13.68
CA GLY A 60 -5.03 -1.31 13.46
C GLY A 60 -4.43 -1.57 12.07
N ALA A 61 -4.46 -0.58 11.16
CA ALA A 61 -3.95 -0.65 9.79
C ALA A 61 -4.45 -1.89 9.04
N HIS A 62 -5.76 -2.02 8.90
CA HIS A 62 -6.35 -3.06 8.07
C HIS A 62 -6.00 -2.83 6.60
N LEU A 63 -6.16 -1.59 6.13
CA LEU A 63 -5.82 -1.08 4.79
C LEU A 63 -6.44 -1.86 3.62
N ASN A 64 -7.32 -2.80 3.94
CA ASN A 64 -7.88 -3.78 3.05
C ASN A 64 -9.22 -4.27 3.63
N PRO A 65 -10.34 -4.11 2.90
CA PRO A 65 -11.64 -4.59 3.33
C PRO A 65 -11.67 -6.09 3.66
N ALA A 66 -10.92 -6.93 2.95
CA ALA A 66 -10.84 -8.36 3.23
C ALA A 66 -10.19 -8.66 4.59
N VAL A 67 -9.18 -7.88 4.98
CA VAL A 67 -8.56 -7.97 6.32
C VAL A 67 -9.56 -7.53 7.39
N THR A 68 -10.27 -6.42 7.16
CA THR A 68 -11.32 -5.95 8.07
C THR A 68 -12.40 -7.00 8.30
N ILE A 69 -12.91 -7.61 7.23
CA ILE A 69 -13.94 -8.65 7.32
C ILE A 69 -13.39 -9.90 8.01
N GLY A 70 -12.17 -10.31 7.66
CA GLY A 70 -11.51 -11.45 8.28
C GLY A 70 -11.40 -11.30 9.79
N LEU A 71 -10.91 -10.14 10.26
CA LEU A 71 -10.81 -9.84 11.69
C LEU A 71 -12.17 -9.69 12.39
N ALA A 72 -13.21 -9.25 11.67
CA ALA A 72 -14.55 -9.14 12.23
C ALA A 72 -15.30 -10.48 12.33
N SER A 73 -14.81 -11.53 11.64
CA SER A 73 -15.43 -12.86 11.60
C SER A 73 -14.99 -13.82 12.71
N ILE A 74 -14.08 -13.38 13.58
CA ILE A 74 -13.49 -14.15 14.69
C ILE A 74 -13.99 -13.58 16.01
#